data_AF-X1RHK2-F1
#
_entry.id   AF-X1RHK2-F1
#
_cell.length_a   1.000
_cell.length_b   1.000
_cell.length_c   1.000
_cell.angle_alpha   90.00
_cell.angle_beta   90.00
_cell.angle_gamma   90.00
#
_symmetry.space_group_name_H-M   'P 1'
#
loop_
_entity.id
_entity.type
_entity.pdbx_description
1 polymer ?
#
loop_
_entity_poly.entity_id
_entity_poly.type
_entity_poly.pdbx_seq_one_letter_code
_entity_poly.pdbx_strand_id
1 'polypeptide(L)'
;MNGRDYTIKFNALEGGVLNGLIMQSDDRSQLLLKPVLDQLIDIKKQIELDAGVKKEVILGGLLKITDRDGIVIIREPFPWEVGGN
;
A
#
# COMPACT_ATOMS: atom_id res chain seq x y z
N MET A 1 25.73 1.75 -12.46
CA MET A 1 24.64 1.82 -13.44
C MET A 1 24.21 3.27 -13.55
N ASN A 2 24.18 3.87 -14.75
CA ASN A 2 23.66 5.23 -14.93
C ASN A 2 22.12 5.15 -14.98
N GLY A 3 21.49 5.07 -13.81
CA GLY A 3 20.03 5.15 -13.71
C GLY A 3 19.58 6.56 -14.09
N ARG A 4 18.61 6.67 -15.00
CA ARG A 4 17.87 7.92 -15.19
C ARG A 4 16.70 7.88 -14.22
N ASP A 5 16.59 8.90 -13.37
CA ASP A 5 15.44 9.04 -12.48
C ASP A 5 14.24 9.55 -13.28
N TYR A 6 13.10 8.88 -13.12
CA TYR A 6 11.83 9.30 -13.73
C TYR A 6 10.81 9.52 -12.62
N THR A 7 10.31 10.75 -12.51
CA THR A 7 9.23 11.09 -11.57
C THR A 7 7.88 10.87 -12.25
N ILE A 8 7.05 10.02 -11.68
CA ILE A 8 5.66 9.81 -12.09
C ILE A 8 4.76 10.49 -11.06
N LYS A 9 3.81 11.30 -11.53
CA LYS A 9 2.79 11.92 -10.69
C LYS A 9 1.49 11.17 -10.86
N PHE A 10 0.85 10.85 -9.76
CA PHE A 10 -0.47 10.21 -9.73
C PHE A 10 -1.22 10.69 -8.49
N ASN A 11 -2.55 10.67 -8.56
CA ASN A 11 -3.41 10.88 -7.40
C ASN A 11 -3.61 9.57 -6.61
N ALA A 12 -4.31 9.63 -5.46
CA ALA A 12 -4.51 8.47 -4.60
C ALA A 12 -5.21 7.29 -5.29
N LEU A 13 -6.17 7.57 -6.17
CA LEU A 13 -6.87 6.53 -6.94
C LEU A 13 -5.93 5.88 -7.96
N GLU A 14 -5.22 6.69 -8.75
CA GLU A 14 -4.26 6.21 -9.75
C GLU A 14 -3.14 5.38 -9.11
N GLY A 15 -2.61 5.82 -7.96
CA GLY A 15 -1.62 5.07 -7.19
C GLY A 15 -2.17 3.74 -6.66
N GLY A 16 -3.42 3.73 -6.21
CA GLY A 16 -4.12 2.50 -5.80
C GLY A 16 -4.33 1.52 -6.95
N VAL A 17 -4.73 2.02 -8.12
CA VAL A 17 -4.89 1.21 -9.35
C VAL A 17 -3.54 0.63 -9.78
N LEU A 18 -2.48 1.45 -9.84
CA LEU A 18 -1.15 0.98 -10.23
C LEU A 18 -0.64 -0.11 -9.27
N ASN A 19 -0.80 0.08 -7.96
CA ASN A 19 -0.47 -0.92 -6.95
C ASN A 19 -1.22 -2.24 -7.22
N GLY A 20 -2.54 -2.18 -7.39
CA GLY A 20 -3.38 -3.35 -7.68
C GLY A 20 -2.98 -4.07 -8.96
N LEU A 21 -2.65 -3.34 -10.02
CA LEU A 21 -2.17 -3.91 -11.29
C LEU A 21 -0.83 -4.64 -11.12
N ILE A 22 0.10 -4.07 -10.36
CA ILE A 22 1.39 -4.72 -10.08
C ILE A 22 1.15 -6.03 -9.31
N MET A 23 0.30 -6.03 -8.28
CA MET A 23 0.00 -7.23 -7.49
C MET A 23 -0.69 -8.35 -8.28
N GLN A 24 -1.45 -8.00 -9.32
CA GLN A 24 -2.13 -8.97 -10.19
C GLN A 24 -1.26 -9.43 -11.36
N SER A 25 -0.08 -8.84 -11.55
CA SER A 25 0.84 -9.22 -12.62
C SER A 25 1.53 -10.57 -12.33
N ASP A 26 2.15 -11.15 -13.35
CA ASP A 26 2.92 -12.39 -13.21
C ASP A 26 4.14 -12.21 -12.29
N ASP A 27 4.67 -13.32 -11.75
CA ASP A 27 5.78 -13.32 -10.80
C ASP A 27 7.02 -12.53 -11.29
N ARG A 28 7.32 -12.62 -12.59
CA ARG A 28 8.47 -11.90 -13.17
C ARG A 28 8.21 -10.39 -13.16
N SER A 29 7.02 -9.97 -13.55
CA SER A 29 6.60 -8.56 -13.51
C SER A 29 6.59 -8.02 -12.08
N GLN A 30 6.08 -8.78 -11.12
CA GLN A 30 6.12 -8.41 -9.69
C GLN A 30 7.56 -8.22 -9.18
N LEU A 31 8.47 -9.14 -9.52
CA LEU A 31 9.88 -9.05 -9.13
C LEU A 31 10.57 -7.82 -9.73
N LEU A 32 10.33 -7.54 -11.02
CA LEU A 32 10.92 -6.39 -11.71
C LEU A 32 10.39 -5.06 -11.17
N LEU A 33 9.10 -5.02 -10.81
CA LEU A 33 8.44 -3.81 -10.33
C LEU A 33 8.44 -3.68 -8.81
N LYS A 34 9.06 -4.62 -8.07
CA LYS A 34 9.16 -4.56 -6.61
C LYS A 34 9.65 -3.19 -6.08
N PRO A 35 10.70 -2.55 -6.65
CA PRO A 35 11.14 -1.24 -6.17
C PRO A 35 10.10 -0.12 -6.36
N VAL A 36 9.24 -0.23 -7.37
CA VAL A 36 8.13 0.71 -7.60
C VAL A 36 7.00 0.41 -6.62
N LEU A 37 6.68 -0.86 -6.41
CA LEU A 37 5.69 -1.31 -5.44
C LEU A 37 6.05 -0.86 -4.01
N ASP A 38 7.31 -1.01 -3.62
CA ASP A 38 7.81 -0.57 -2.31
C ASP A 38 7.59 0.96 -2.13
N GLN A 39 7.94 1.77 -3.14
CA GLN A 39 7.68 3.22 -3.12
C GLN A 39 6.19 3.57 -3.03
N LEU A 40 5.31 2.84 -3.73
CA LEU A 40 3.86 3.03 -3.65
C LEU A 40 3.33 2.69 -2.25
N ILE A 41 3.85 1.64 -1.63
CA ILE A 41 3.50 1.25 -0.26
C ILE A 41 3.93 2.32 0.73
N ASP A 42 5.15 2.86 0.61
CA ASP A 42 5.65 3.92 1.50
C ASP A 42 4.81 5.19 1.39
N ILE A 43 4.50 5.63 0.16
CA ILE A 43 3.60 6.78 -0.08
C ILE A 43 2.24 6.54 0.55
N LYS A 44 1.68 5.33 0.37
CA LYS A 44 0.38 4.96 0.94
C LYS A 44 0.41 5.02 2.47
N LYS A 45 1.44 4.47 3.12
CA LYS A 45 1.60 4.51 4.58
C LYS A 45 1.65 5.95 5.09
N GLN A 46 2.37 6.83 4.40
CA GLN A 46 2.44 8.24 4.76
C GLN A 46 1.07 8.94 4.64
N ILE A 47 0.35 8.71 3.54
CA ILE A 47 -1.00 9.27 3.35
C ILE A 47 -1.95 8.80 4.45
N GLU A 48 -1.89 7.51 4.81
CA GLU A 48 -2.70 6.95 5.90
C GLU A 48 -2.37 7.59 7.25
N LEU A 49 -1.08 7.79 7.54
CA LEU A 49 -0.63 8.48 8.75
C LEU A 49 -1.16 9.92 8.80
N ASP A 50 -1.02 10.68 7.72
CA ASP A 50 -1.46 12.08 7.62
C ASP A 50 -2.99 12.21 7.73
N ALA A 51 -3.72 11.24 7.19
CA ALA A 51 -5.17 11.13 7.32
C ALA A 51 -5.61 10.68 8.73
N GLY A 52 -4.69 10.23 9.59
CA GLY A 52 -5.00 9.74 10.93
C GLY A 52 -5.63 8.34 10.94
N VAL A 53 -5.35 7.53 9.91
CA VAL A 53 -5.81 6.15 9.82
C VAL A 53 -5.05 5.29 10.85
N LYS A 54 -5.80 4.54 11.65
CA LYS A 54 -5.27 3.56 12.60
C LYS A 54 -5.46 2.17 12.06
N LYS A 55 -4.45 1.32 12.23
CA LYS A 55 -4.47 -0.08 11.83
C LYS A 55 -4.15 -0.97 13.01
N GLU A 56 -5.00 -1.96 13.24
CA GLU A 56 -4.88 -2.91 14.35
C GLU A 56 -5.12 -4.32 13.80
N VAL A 57 -4.22 -5.25 14.10
CA VAL A 57 -4.48 -6.67 13.84
C VAL A 57 -5.38 -7.19 14.96
N ILE A 58 -6.57 -7.67 14.59
CA ILE A 58 -7.56 -8.20 15.53
C ILE A 58 -7.55 -9.73 15.56
N LEU A 59 -8.37 -10.30 16.44
CA LEU A 59 -8.49 -11.74 16.59
C LEU A 59 -8.88 -12.40 15.24
N GLY A 60 -8.19 -13.48 14.89
CA GLY A 60 -8.31 -14.11 13.57
C GLY A 60 -7.36 -13.56 12.51
N GLY A 61 -6.44 -12.65 12.86
CA GLY A 61 -5.42 -12.15 11.94
C GLY A 61 -5.93 -11.11 10.93
N LEU A 62 -7.18 -10.66 11.07
CA LEU A 62 -7.76 -9.63 10.24
C LEU A 62 -7.19 -8.26 10.59
N LEU A 63 -7.13 -7.39 9.59
CA LEU A 63 -6.73 -6.01 9.74
C LEU A 63 -7.98 -5.15 9.93
N LYS A 64 -8.09 -4.53 11.10
CA LYS A 64 -9.05 -3.46 11.37
C LYS A 64 -8.40 -2.13 11.04
N ILE A 65 -9.04 -1.39 10.14
CA ILE A 65 -8.62 -0.06 9.70
C ILE A 65 -9.69 0.92 10.18
N THR A 66 -9.29 1.98 10.87
CA THR A 66 -10.20 3.01 11.40
C THR A 66 -9.71 4.37 10.95
N ASP A 67 -10.55 5.14 10.28
CA ASP A 67 -10.20 6.52 9.90
C ASP A 67 -10.46 7.51 11.05
N ARG A 68 -10.19 8.80 10.78
CA ARG A 68 -10.38 9.88 11.75
C ARG A 68 -11.85 10.09 12.12
N ASP A 69 -12.78 9.79 11.21
CA ASP A 69 -14.22 9.97 11.41
C ASP A 69 -14.86 8.76 12.11
N GLY A 70 -14.07 7.72 12.40
CA GLY A 70 -14.51 6.51 13.06
C GLY A 70 -15.09 5.46 12.11
N ILE A 71 -14.95 5.64 10.80
CA ILE A 71 -15.34 4.63 9.80
C ILE A 71 -14.37 3.46 9.91
N VAL A 72 -14.94 2.25 10.03
CA VAL A 72 -14.19 1.02 10.23
C VAL A 72 -14.30 0.11 9.01
N ILE A 73 -13.15 -0.37 8.53
CA ILE A 73 -13.04 -1.45 7.53
C ILE A 73 -12.33 -2.63 8.18
N ILE A 74 -12.85 -3.84 7.99
CA ILE A 74 -12.23 -5.08 8.45
C ILE A 74 -12.02 -5.98 7.23
N ARG A 75 -10.78 -6.40 7.01
CA ARG A 75 -10.41 -7.30 5.91
C ARG A 75 -9.16 -8.11 6.23
N GLU A 76 -8.81 -9.07 5.38
CA GLU A 76 -7.51 -9.71 5.44
C GLU A 76 -6.38 -8.70 5.20
N PRO A 77 -5.26 -8.79 5.93
CA PRO A 77 -4.11 -7.93 5.70
C PRO A 77 -3.48 -8.25 4.35
N PHE A 78 -2.95 -7.22 3.67
CA PHE A 78 -2.06 -7.47 2.56
C PHE A 78 -0.70 -7.97 3.07
N PRO A 79 0.09 -8.71 2.24
CA PRO A 79 1.37 -9.26 2.66
C PRO A 79 2.34 -8.24 3.30
N TRP A 80 2.31 -6.98 2.87
CA TRP A 80 3.16 -5.91 3.41
C TRP A 80 2.58 -5.17 4.63
N GLU A 81 1.33 -5.45 5.03
CA GLU A 81 0.68 -4.80 6.19
C GLU A 81 0.88 -5.59 7.50
N VAL A 82 1.39 -6.81 7.43
CA VAL A 82 1.60 -7.70 8.58
C VAL A 82 2.79 -7.25 9.47
N GLY A 83 3.56 -6.25 9.05
CA GLY A 83 4.70 -5.69 9.79
C GLY A 83 4.42 -4.43 10.61
N GLY A 84 3.17 -3.96 10.66
CA GLY A 84 2.84 -2.66 11.25
C GLY A 84 3.19 -1.47 10.35
N ASN A 85 2.82 -0.27 10.79
CA ASN A 85 3.15 0.97 10.08
C ASN A 85 4.61 1.34 10.33
#